data_AF-A0A9E0FUQ8-F1
#
_entry.id   AF-A0A9E0FUQ8-F1
#
_cell.length_a   1.000
_cell.length_b   1.000
_cell.length_c   1.000
_cell.angle_alpha   90.00
_cell.angle_beta   90.00
_cell.angle_gamma   90.00
#
_symmetry.space_group_name_H-M   'P 1'
#
loop_
_entity.id
_entity.type
_entity.pdbx_description
1 polymer ?
#
loop_
_entity_poly.entity_id
_entity_poly.type
_entity_poly.pdbx_seq_one_letter_code
_entity_poly.pdbx_strand_id
1 'polypeptide(L)'
;MSDHRPAAPRRKLSLIAPLIMAGVLVAILLFAVLRRPEAPEPAPPPPVAAAPPPMVAVGPPPALTRTELVEAANLAASAFATGAKPATGKSPLVGRTFSLDIPFGCNGPRTGADGAQAYAEYDIDKGSLRLVARPVDLSTLPLVKQLPEAAKVEAAEGFWAPRPWAASAACPPRRETDLPATPTPPAAQTLGFVQLFDAGSSRLQQRGGRPYEFVRKVDKADTNILSHSYRLRLEGRLVGFQDGRASHCWSESPDHRPICLYAVTYDRVAFVDGETGETLGEWRD
;
A
#
# COMPACT_ATOMS: atom_id res chain seq x y z
N MET A 1 -39.43 -79.02 -5.55
CA MET A 1 -40.19 -79.77 -4.51
C MET A 1 -39.44 -79.64 -3.20
N SER A 2 -40.13 -79.76 -2.07
CA SER A 2 -39.68 -79.12 -0.83
C SER A 2 -39.42 -80.10 0.32
N ASP A 3 -38.39 -79.77 1.10
CA ASP A 3 -38.36 -79.80 2.59
C ASP A 3 -38.12 -81.13 3.35
N HIS A 4 -37.64 -80.96 4.60
CA HIS A 4 -37.70 -81.87 5.76
C HIS A 4 -36.81 -83.15 5.73
N ARG A 5 -36.29 -83.73 6.85
CA ARG A 5 -36.35 -83.47 8.32
C ARG A 5 -35.12 -84.13 9.04
N PRO A 6 -35.13 -84.54 10.35
CA PRO A 6 -34.62 -83.85 11.54
C PRO A 6 -33.38 -84.54 12.22
N ALA A 7 -33.12 -84.36 13.53
CA ALA A 7 -31.86 -84.76 14.21
C ALA A 7 -31.98 -85.34 15.66
N ALA A 8 -30.83 -85.75 16.26
CA ALA A 8 -30.55 -86.17 17.67
C ALA A 8 -31.02 -87.58 18.12
N PRO A 9 -30.70 -88.12 19.35
CA PRO A 9 -29.71 -87.78 20.42
C PRO A 9 -28.67 -88.93 20.72
N ARG A 10 -27.64 -88.94 21.61
CA ARG A 10 -26.99 -88.02 22.59
C ARG A 10 -27.10 -88.36 24.12
N ARG A 11 -26.31 -89.31 24.68
CA ARG A 11 -26.04 -89.58 26.16
C ARG A 11 -24.65 -90.26 26.37
N LYS A 12 -23.71 -89.78 27.21
CA LYS A 12 -23.50 -89.87 28.70
C LYS A 12 -23.12 -91.29 29.21
N LEU A 13 -21.93 -91.65 29.75
CA LEU A 13 -20.72 -91.00 30.36
C LEU A 13 -20.80 -90.72 31.89
N SER A 14 -19.95 -91.38 32.72
CA SER A 14 -19.62 -90.99 34.12
C SER A 14 -18.41 -91.73 34.76
N LEU A 15 -17.92 -91.24 35.92
CA LEU A 15 -17.08 -91.88 36.96
C LEU A 15 -15.56 -92.17 36.75
N ILE A 16 -14.75 -91.13 36.47
CA ILE A 16 -13.30 -91.08 36.87
C ILE A 16 -12.99 -89.72 37.58
N ALA A 17 -14.01 -89.10 38.19
CA ALA A 17 -14.03 -87.66 38.45
C ALA A 17 -13.20 -87.11 39.65
N PRO A 18 -13.14 -87.75 40.84
CA PRO A 18 -12.79 -87.01 42.06
C PRO A 18 -11.30 -86.72 42.26
N LEU A 19 -10.40 -87.65 41.89
CA LEU A 19 -8.96 -87.50 42.16
C LEU A 19 -8.24 -86.54 41.20
N ILE A 20 -8.68 -86.47 39.94
CA ILE A 20 -8.08 -85.56 38.94
C ILE A 20 -8.33 -84.09 39.33
N MET A 21 -9.54 -83.78 39.83
CA MET A 21 -9.93 -82.42 40.23
C MET A 21 -9.01 -81.79 41.28
N ALA A 22 -8.57 -82.56 42.28
CA ALA A 22 -7.73 -82.04 43.36
C ALA A 22 -6.31 -81.64 42.87
N GLY A 23 -5.67 -82.50 42.07
CA GLY A 23 -4.36 -82.19 41.48
C GLY A 23 -4.42 -81.02 40.49
N VAL A 24 -5.48 -80.96 39.68
CA VAL A 24 -5.72 -79.85 38.74
C VAL A 24 -5.91 -78.51 39.46
N LEU A 25 -6.63 -78.48 40.59
CA LEU A 25 -6.82 -77.24 41.36
C LEU A 25 -5.51 -76.67 41.91
N VAL A 26 -4.63 -77.51 42.47
CA VAL A 26 -3.32 -77.06 42.97
C VAL A 26 -2.41 -76.59 41.82
N ALA A 27 -2.41 -77.32 40.70
CA ALA A 27 -1.64 -76.93 39.51
C ALA A 27 -2.12 -75.59 38.92
N ILE A 28 -3.43 -75.36 38.84
CA ILE A 28 -4.01 -74.08 38.38
C ILE A 28 -3.64 -72.93 39.31
N LEU A 29 -3.68 -73.12 40.63
CA LEU A 29 -3.29 -72.08 41.60
C LEU A 29 -1.81 -71.70 41.48
N LEU A 30 -0.90 -72.67 41.39
CA LEU A 30 0.53 -72.42 41.14
C LEU A 30 0.76 -71.70 39.81
N PHE A 31 0.07 -72.11 38.74
CA PHE A 31 0.19 -71.50 37.43
C PHE A 31 -0.39 -70.07 37.37
N ALA A 32 -1.42 -69.78 38.15
CA ALA A 32 -2.00 -68.45 38.28
C ALA A 32 -1.09 -67.49 39.08
N VAL A 33 -0.45 -67.97 40.16
CA VAL A 33 0.46 -67.14 40.98
C VAL A 33 1.81 -66.89 40.28
N LEU A 34 2.31 -67.85 39.51
CA LEU A 34 3.56 -67.69 38.75
C LEU A 34 3.39 -66.86 37.47
N ARG A 35 2.18 -66.76 36.91
CA ARG A 35 1.87 -65.84 35.82
C ARG A 35 1.68 -64.41 36.33
N ARG A 36 2.78 -63.67 36.46
CA ARG A 36 2.72 -62.21 36.34
C ARG A 36 2.09 -61.87 34.99
N PRO A 37 0.97 -61.13 34.92
CA PRO A 37 0.52 -60.58 33.64
C PRO A 37 1.54 -59.54 33.21
N GLU A 38 2.23 -59.81 32.11
CA GLU A 38 3.12 -58.83 31.50
C GLU A 38 2.27 -57.65 31.02
N ALA A 39 2.57 -56.45 31.51
CA ALA A 39 1.78 -55.27 31.18
C ALA A 39 1.93 -55.03 29.67
N PRO A 40 0.81 -54.82 28.92
CA PRO A 40 0.90 -54.57 27.49
C PRO A 40 1.74 -53.31 27.27
N GLU A 41 2.83 -53.46 26.52
CA GLU A 41 3.75 -52.37 26.22
C GLU A 41 2.94 -51.19 25.62
N PRO A 42 3.11 -49.95 26.10
CA PRO A 42 2.38 -48.82 25.57
C PRO A 42 2.62 -48.72 24.06
N ALA A 43 1.54 -48.86 23.27
CA ALA A 43 1.65 -48.78 21.82
C ALA A 43 2.38 -47.48 21.45
N PRO A 44 3.40 -47.53 20.57
CA PRO A 44 4.20 -46.36 20.26
C PRO A 44 3.27 -45.25 19.77
N PRO A 45 3.45 -44.00 20.26
CA PRO A 45 2.57 -42.91 19.88
C PRO A 45 2.55 -42.77 18.36
N PRO A 46 1.38 -42.51 17.75
CA PRO A 46 1.29 -42.34 16.30
C PRO A 46 2.30 -41.27 15.88
N PRO A 47 3.05 -41.48 14.77
CA PRO A 47 4.11 -40.56 14.37
C PRO A 47 3.53 -39.16 14.24
N VAL A 48 4.04 -38.23 15.06
CA VAL A 48 3.54 -36.86 15.12
C VAL A 48 3.70 -36.27 13.72
N ALA A 49 2.57 -36.07 13.04
CA ALA A 49 2.55 -35.47 11.72
C ALA A 49 3.25 -34.11 11.83
N ALA A 50 4.32 -33.93 11.06
CA ALA A 50 5.13 -32.72 11.14
C ALA A 50 4.20 -31.52 10.95
N ALA A 51 4.19 -30.61 11.94
CA ALA A 51 3.34 -29.44 11.89
C ALA A 51 3.63 -28.69 10.57
N PRO A 52 2.60 -28.28 9.80
CA PRO A 52 2.83 -27.55 8.57
C PRO A 52 3.68 -26.31 8.90
N PRO A 53 4.71 -26.00 8.08
CA PRO A 53 5.60 -24.89 8.37
C PRO A 53 4.79 -23.62 8.55
N PRO A 54 5.12 -22.77 9.54
CA PRO A 54 4.32 -21.60 9.88
C PRO A 54 4.17 -20.73 8.63
N MET A 55 2.92 -20.60 8.17
CA MET A 55 2.61 -19.75 7.01
C MET A 55 3.01 -18.32 7.36
N VAL A 56 4.12 -17.86 6.79
CA VAL A 56 4.56 -16.47 6.92
C VAL A 56 3.45 -15.60 6.36
N ALA A 57 2.79 -14.86 7.25
CA ALA A 57 1.74 -13.93 6.85
C ALA A 57 2.37 -12.84 5.97
N VAL A 58 2.17 -12.96 4.66
CA VAL A 58 2.61 -11.96 3.70
C VAL A 58 1.87 -10.67 4.03
N GLY A 59 2.60 -9.69 4.57
CA GLY A 59 2.06 -8.38 4.92
C GLY A 59 1.48 -7.68 3.68
N PRO A 60 0.64 -6.65 3.87
CA PRO A 60 0.14 -5.85 2.76
C PRO A 60 1.32 -5.33 1.92
N PRO A 61 1.20 -5.32 0.57
CA PRO A 61 2.30 -4.90 -0.29
C PRO A 61 2.72 -3.45 0.03
N PRO A 62 4.02 -3.13 -0.05
CA PRO A 62 4.51 -1.79 0.31
C PRO A 62 3.82 -0.70 -0.52
N ALA A 63 3.68 0.48 0.08
CA ALA A 63 3.15 1.65 -0.60
C ALA A 63 4.07 2.02 -1.78
N LEU A 64 3.46 2.32 -2.94
CA LEU A 64 4.16 2.74 -4.15
C LEU A 64 4.97 4.00 -3.88
N THR A 65 6.26 3.92 -4.15
CA THR A 65 7.23 5.01 -4.02
C THR A 65 7.17 5.97 -5.20
N ARG A 66 7.75 7.16 -5.04
CA ARG A 66 7.94 8.12 -6.13
C ARG A 66 8.58 7.50 -7.38
N THR A 67 9.53 6.58 -7.23
CA THR A 67 10.20 5.89 -8.33
C THR A 67 9.21 5.09 -9.16
N GLU A 68 8.46 4.18 -8.53
CA GLU A 68 7.47 3.30 -9.19
C GLU A 68 6.36 4.12 -9.87
N LEU A 69 5.91 5.20 -9.23
CA LEU A 69 4.88 6.10 -9.76
C LEU A 69 5.37 6.89 -10.99
N VAL A 70 6.62 7.38 -10.97
CA VAL A 70 7.20 8.10 -12.12
C VAL A 70 7.52 7.13 -13.26
N GLU A 71 7.97 5.91 -12.98
CA GLU A 71 8.21 4.88 -13.98
C GLU A 71 6.90 4.44 -14.67
N ALA A 72 5.88 4.08 -13.89
CA ALA A 72 4.58 3.69 -14.42
C ALA A 72 3.88 4.85 -15.17
N ALA A 73 4.10 6.11 -14.78
CA ALA A 73 3.62 7.27 -15.51
C ALA A 73 4.34 7.45 -16.86
N ASN A 74 5.65 7.22 -16.93
CA ASN A 74 6.40 7.26 -18.19
C ASN A 74 5.98 6.13 -19.15
N LEU A 75 5.71 4.93 -18.62
CA LEU A 75 5.14 3.83 -19.40
C LEU A 75 3.74 4.18 -19.93
N ALA A 76 2.87 4.78 -19.10
CA ALA A 76 1.54 5.24 -19.52
C ALA A 76 1.61 6.35 -20.58
N ALA A 77 2.51 7.32 -20.43
CA ALA A 77 2.74 8.39 -21.41
C ALA A 77 3.29 7.84 -22.75
N SER A 78 4.21 6.87 -22.70
CA SER A 78 4.75 6.21 -23.89
C SER A 78 3.69 5.39 -24.63
N ALA A 79 2.88 4.62 -23.90
CA ALA A 79 1.74 3.89 -24.45
C ALA A 79 0.71 4.83 -25.11
N PHE A 80 0.40 5.97 -24.47
CA PHE A 80 -0.47 6.99 -25.05
C PHE A 80 0.12 7.59 -26.34
N ALA A 81 1.38 8.04 -26.31
CA ALA A 81 2.03 8.68 -27.46
C ALA A 81 2.21 7.75 -28.67
N THR A 82 2.30 6.44 -28.44
CA THR A 82 2.37 5.41 -29.49
C THR A 82 0.99 4.92 -29.96
N GLY A 83 -0.12 5.45 -29.42
CA GLY A 83 -1.47 5.01 -29.74
C GLY A 83 -1.79 3.59 -29.28
N ALA A 84 -1.02 3.04 -28.33
CA ALA A 84 -1.22 1.70 -27.81
C ALA A 84 -2.56 1.61 -27.07
N LYS A 85 -3.37 0.60 -27.40
CA LYS A 85 -4.66 0.37 -26.75
C LYS A 85 -4.43 0.06 -25.26
N PRO A 86 -5.15 0.71 -24.33
CA PRO A 86 -5.09 0.35 -22.91
C PRO A 86 -5.37 -1.14 -22.69
N ALA A 87 -4.68 -1.74 -21.71
CA ALA A 87 -4.96 -3.10 -21.28
C ALA A 87 -6.42 -3.22 -20.82
N THR A 88 -7.09 -4.32 -21.16
CA THR A 88 -8.49 -4.55 -20.81
C THR A 88 -8.63 -4.95 -19.33
N GLY A 89 -9.63 -4.36 -18.66
CA GLY A 89 -9.92 -4.61 -17.24
C GLY A 89 -9.27 -3.62 -16.28
N LYS A 90 -9.41 -3.90 -14.98
CA LYS A 90 -8.95 -3.02 -13.90
C LYS A 90 -7.41 -2.96 -13.87
N SER A 91 -6.85 -1.76 -13.84
CA SER A 91 -5.39 -1.56 -13.75
C SER A 91 -4.85 -2.13 -12.42
N PRO A 92 -3.71 -2.85 -12.41
CA PRO A 92 -3.14 -3.48 -11.21
C PRO A 92 -2.63 -2.47 -10.16
N LEU A 93 -2.57 -1.19 -10.52
CA LEU A 93 -2.28 -0.10 -9.60
C LEU A 93 -3.50 0.29 -8.74
N VAL A 94 -4.74 0.06 -9.20
CA VAL A 94 -5.96 0.49 -8.50
C VAL A 94 -6.17 -0.33 -7.23
N GLY A 95 -6.07 0.34 -6.08
CA GLY A 95 -6.15 -0.24 -4.74
C GLY A 95 -4.81 -0.26 -4.00
N ARG A 96 -3.68 -0.08 -4.70
CA ARG A 96 -2.36 0.08 -4.07
C ARG A 96 -2.32 1.38 -3.27
N THR A 97 -1.74 1.32 -2.08
CA THR A 97 -1.32 2.51 -1.34
C THR A 97 -0.12 3.16 -2.02
N PHE A 98 0.10 4.46 -1.78
CA PHE A 98 1.25 5.21 -2.27
C PHE A 98 1.82 6.15 -1.19
N SER A 99 3.10 6.52 -1.35
CA SER A 99 3.79 7.54 -0.54
C SER A 99 4.67 8.39 -1.46
N LEU A 100 4.18 9.58 -1.79
CA LEU A 100 4.85 10.52 -2.68
C LEU A 100 5.43 11.70 -1.88
N ASP A 101 6.76 11.77 -1.82
CA ASP A 101 7.47 12.96 -1.33
C ASP A 101 7.61 14.00 -2.47
N ILE A 102 7.09 15.20 -2.23
CA ILE A 102 7.21 16.40 -3.07
C ILE A 102 8.21 17.36 -2.41
N PRO A 103 9.46 17.47 -2.89
CA PRO A 103 10.44 18.39 -2.33
C PRO A 103 10.15 19.85 -2.67
N PHE A 104 10.31 20.74 -1.69
CA PHE A 104 10.20 22.19 -1.80
C PHE A 104 11.20 22.89 -0.87
N GLY A 105 11.28 24.23 -0.95
CA GLY A 105 12.27 25.00 -0.17
C GLY A 105 13.73 24.84 -0.64
N CYS A 106 13.97 24.20 -1.79
CA CYS A 106 15.30 23.82 -2.28
C CYS A 106 16.29 24.98 -2.51
N ASN A 107 15.82 26.22 -2.54
CA ASN A 107 16.62 27.44 -2.66
C ASN A 107 16.52 28.32 -1.40
N GLY A 108 16.07 27.76 -0.28
CA GLY A 108 15.71 28.46 0.95
C GLY A 108 14.25 28.91 1.01
N PRO A 109 13.84 29.55 2.12
CA PRO A 109 12.55 30.22 2.25
C PRO A 109 12.41 31.43 1.30
N ARG A 110 11.19 31.75 0.88
CA ARG A 110 10.89 32.90 0.01
C ARG A 110 9.75 33.77 0.56
N THR A 111 9.75 35.06 0.25
CA THR A 111 8.65 35.99 0.49
C THR A 111 7.85 36.20 -0.79
N GLY A 112 6.52 36.05 -0.76
CA GLY A 112 5.70 36.16 -1.98
C GLY A 112 5.79 34.88 -2.81
N ALA A 113 4.71 34.11 -2.82
CA ALA A 113 4.76 32.70 -3.16
C ALA A 113 4.21 32.37 -4.56
N ASP A 114 4.38 33.28 -5.51
CA ASP A 114 3.72 33.28 -6.81
C ASP A 114 3.78 31.91 -7.51
N GLY A 115 2.62 31.46 -7.98
CA GLY A 115 2.40 30.25 -8.78
C GLY A 115 2.65 28.88 -8.15
N ALA A 116 3.62 28.72 -7.23
CA ALA A 116 4.10 27.39 -6.85
C ALA A 116 3.30 26.72 -5.71
N GLN A 117 2.90 25.47 -5.95
CA GLN A 117 2.02 24.66 -5.08
C GLN A 117 2.55 24.39 -3.65
N ALA A 118 3.85 24.48 -3.40
CA ALA A 118 4.45 24.22 -2.08
C ALA A 118 5.68 25.08 -1.84
N TYR A 119 5.81 25.66 -0.64
CA TYR A 119 6.89 26.59 -0.30
C TYR A 119 7.07 26.77 1.22
N ALA A 120 8.23 27.32 1.58
CA ALA A 120 8.53 27.84 2.91
C ALA A 120 8.69 29.37 2.85
N GLU A 121 8.29 30.07 3.90
CA GLU A 121 8.58 31.48 4.18
C GLU A 121 9.25 31.56 5.56
N TYR A 122 10.20 32.49 5.72
CA TYR A 122 10.83 32.75 7.02
C TYR A 122 10.74 34.24 7.33
N ASP A 123 10.12 34.54 8.47
CA ASP A 123 9.98 35.89 9.01
C ASP A 123 11.03 36.07 10.11
N ILE A 124 12.12 36.77 9.78
CA ILE A 124 13.26 37.01 10.67
C ILE A 124 12.92 37.97 11.82
N ASP A 125 11.96 38.87 11.62
CA ASP A 125 11.52 39.84 12.63
C ASP A 125 10.66 39.17 13.71
N LYS A 126 9.86 38.17 13.34
CA LYS A 126 9.07 37.35 14.26
C LYS A 126 9.78 36.09 14.74
N GLY A 127 10.83 35.64 14.04
CA GLY A 127 11.50 34.36 14.29
C GLY A 127 10.57 33.18 14.01
N SER A 128 9.90 33.19 12.85
CA SER A 128 8.90 32.16 12.51
C SER A 128 9.02 31.64 11.08
N LEU A 129 9.04 30.31 10.96
CA LEU A 129 8.95 29.57 9.71
C LEU A 129 7.47 29.26 9.42
N ARG A 130 6.99 29.59 8.22
CA ARG A 130 5.69 29.17 7.69
C ARG A 130 5.89 28.22 6.51
N LEU A 131 5.32 27.02 6.59
CA LEU A 131 5.26 26.06 5.48
C LEU A 131 3.84 26.06 4.90
N VAL A 132 3.74 26.08 3.57
CA VAL A 132 2.46 26.17 2.86
C VAL A 132 2.44 25.19 1.69
N ALA A 133 1.32 24.47 1.55
CA ALA A 133 1.01 23.64 0.38
C ALA A 133 -0.44 23.85 -0.06
N ARG A 134 -0.63 24.12 -1.35
CA ARG A 134 -1.94 24.31 -1.99
C ARG A 134 -2.16 23.17 -2.98
N PRO A 135 -3.23 22.39 -2.85
CA PRO A 135 -3.75 21.63 -3.97
C PRO A 135 -4.02 22.59 -5.14
N VAL A 136 -3.73 22.15 -6.35
CA VAL A 136 -4.09 22.83 -7.58
C VAL A 136 -5.48 22.36 -8.04
N ASP A 137 -6.26 23.28 -8.60
CA ASP A 137 -7.43 22.92 -9.40
C ASP A 137 -6.97 22.31 -10.73
N LEU A 138 -7.46 21.11 -11.00
CA LEU A 138 -7.17 20.32 -12.20
C LEU A 138 -8.42 20.19 -13.09
N SER A 139 -9.59 20.67 -12.66
CA SER A 139 -10.87 20.57 -13.39
C SER A 139 -10.85 21.29 -14.73
N THR A 140 -10.02 22.33 -14.85
CA THR A 140 -9.86 23.12 -16.07
C THR A 140 -9.11 22.38 -17.19
N LEU A 141 -8.36 21.31 -16.88
CA LEU A 141 -7.53 20.59 -17.85
C LEU A 141 -8.37 19.91 -18.96
N PRO A 142 -7.91 19.92 -20.22
CA PRO A 142 -8.54 19.16 -21.31
C PRO A 142 -8.70 17.68 -20.98
N LEU A 143 -7.69 17.09 -20.32
CA LEU A 143 -7.70 15.70 -19.84
C LEU A 143 -8.90 15.41 -18.93
N VAL A 144 -9.14 16.22 -17.89
CA VAL A 144 -10.25 15.99 -16.94
C VAL A 144 -11.61 16.12 -17.63
N LYS A 145 -11.74 17.08 -18.55
CA LYS A 145 -12.94 17.30 -19.38
C LYS A 145 -13.19 16.19 -20.41
N GLN A 146 -12.20 15.34 -20.70
CA GLN A 146 -12.27 14.23 -21.64
C GLN A 146 -12.33 12.85 -20.94
N LEU A 147 -12.39 12.81 -19.61
CA LEU A 147 -12.52 11.56 -18.86
C LEU A 147 -13.85 10.85 -19.15
N PRO A 148 -13.89 9.51 -19.03
CA PRO A 148 -15.15 8.77 -18.91
C PRO A 148 -16.02 9.37 -17.80
N GLU A 149 -17.26 9.70 -18.16
CA GLU A 149 -18.24 10.35 -17.27
C GLU A 149 -17.83 11.74 -16.71
N ALA A 150 -16.97 12.50 -17.39
CA ALA A 150 -16.53 13.84 -16.95
C ALA A 150 -17.68 14.79 -16.54
N ALA A 151 -18.88 14.64 -17.13
CA ALA A 151 -20.08 15.40 -16.76
C ALA A 151 -20.59 15.15 -15.32
N LYS A 152 -20.08 14.15 -14.60
CA LYS A 152 -20.36 13.91 -13.17
C LYS A 152 -19.36 14.59 -12.23
N VAL A 153 -18.22 15.06 -12.74
CA VAL A 153 -17.12 15.63 -11.93
C VAL A 153 -17.46 17.09 -11.60
N GLU A 154 -17.85 17.36 -10.35
CA GLU A 154 -18.07 18.72 -9.83
C GLU A 154 -16.73 19.44 -9.57
N ALA A 155 -15.71 18.71 -9.10
CA ALA A 155 -14.39 19.26 -8.80
C ALA A 155 -13.29 18.21 -9.01
N ALA A 156 -12.07 18.70 -9.26
CA ALA A 156 -10.87 17.86 -9.38
C ALA A 156 -9.69 18.61 -8.76
N GLU A 157 -9.31 18.25 -7.53
CA GLU A 157 -8.20 18.89 -6.81
C GLU A 157 -7.03 17.92 -6.68
N GLY A 158 -5.79 18.41 -6.66
CA GLY A 158 -4.63 17.53 -6.62
C GLY A 158 -3.29 18.22 -6.49
N PHE A 159 -2.22 17.46 -6.74
CA PHE A 159 -0.85 17.96 -6.73
C PHE A 159 -0.08 17.49 -7.96
N TRP A 160 0.77 18.34 -8.52
CA TRP A 160 1.75 17.95 -9.53
C TRP A 160 2.96 17.31 -8.86
N ALA A 161 3.50 16.21 -9.39
CA ALA A 161 4.82 15.74 -9.00
C ALA A 161 5.87 16.65 -9.68
N PRO A 162 6.62 17.48 -8.93
CA PRO A 162 7.59 18.39 -9.52
C PRO A 162 8.72 17.58 -10.15
N ARG A 163 9.15 17.95 -11.37
CA ARG A 163 10.17 17.22 -12.15
C ARG A 163 9.73 15.77 -12.42
N PRO A 164 8.69 15.52 -13.24
CA PRO A 164 8.15 14.20 -13.60
C PRO A 164 9.07 13.33 -14.49
N TRP A 165 10.38 13.52 -14.37
CA TRP A 165 11.46 12.73 -14.95
C TRP A 165 12.50 12.34 -13.87
N ALA A 166 12.33 12.80 -12.62
CA ALA A 166 13.22 12.53 -11.51
C ALA A 166 12.54 11.58 -10.50
N ALA A 167 13.05 10.36 -10.39
CA ALA A 167 12.64 9.37 -9.40
C ALA A 167 12.97 9.81 -7.96
N SER A 168 14.11 10.48 -7.75
CA SER A 168 14.48 11.01 -6.44
C SER A 168 13.49 12.07 -5.95
N ALA A 169 13.09 11.94 -4.69
CA ALA A 169 12.25 12.90 -3.97
C ALA A 169 13.04 14.00 -3.24
N ALA A 170 14.37 14.05 -3.41
CA ALA A 170 15.21 15.10 -2.83
C ALA A 170 15.13 16.41 -3.64
N CYS A 171 15.54 17.50 -3.01
CA CYS A 171 15.92 18.71 -3.74
C CYS A 171 17.06 18.42 -4.73
N PRO A 172 17.12 19.12 -5.88
CA PRO A 172 18.25 18.96 -6.79
C PRO A 172 19.52 19.47 -6.11
N PRO A 173 20.70 18.84 -6.34
CA PRO A 173 21.95 19.49 -5.99
C PRO A 173 22.06 20.80 -6.78
N ARG A 174 22.52 21.87 -6.12
CA ARG A 174 22.94 23.08 -6.86
C ARG A 174 24.05 22.67 -7.83
N ARG A 175 23.95 23.14 -9.07
CA ARG A 175 25.01 23.03 -10.09
C ARG A 175 25.36 24.45 -10.51
N GLU A 176 26.63 24.77 -10.45
CA GLU A 176 27.16 25.91 -11.19
C GLU A 176 27.17 25.52 -12.67
N THR A 177 26.70 26.42 -13.52
CA THR A 177 26.55 26.21 -14.96
C THR A 177 26.49 27.60 -15.58
N ASP A 178 27.22 27.82 -16.67
CA ASP A 178 27.23 29.10 -17.36
C ASP A 178 25.81 29.51 -17.78
N LEU A 179 25.40 30.72 -17.42
CA LEU A 179 24.07 31.22 -17.75
C LEU A 179 23.99 31.46 -19.27
N PRO A 180 23.12 30.74 -20.01
CA PRO A 180 22.98 30.96 -21.44
C PRO A 180 22.37 32.35 -21.69
N ALA A 181 22.81 33.01 -22.77
CA ALA A 181 22.33 34.33 -23.18
C ALA A 181 20.80 34.40 -23.37
N THR A 182 20.16 33.26 -23.62
CA THR A 182 18.70 33.09 -23.56
C THR A 182 18.37 31.88 -22.68
N PRO A 183 17.85 32.09 -21.45
CA PRO A 183 17.41 31.00 -20.58
C PRO A 183 16.27 30.19 -21.20
N THR A 184 16.42 28.87 -21.26
CA THR A 184 15.32 27.97 -21.64
C THR A 184 14.25 27.95 -20.54
N PRO A 185 12.96 28.14 -20.85
CA PRO A 185 11.89 28.04 -19.86
C PRO A 185 11.87 26.67 -19.15
N PRO A 186 11.54 26.62 -17.84
CA PRO A 186 11.40 25.34 -17.14
C PRO A 186 10.32 24.46 -17.78
N ALA A 187 10.63 23.18 -17.98
CA ALA A 187 9.65 22.23 -18.51
C ALA A 187 8.43 22.10 -17.60
N ALA A 188 7.24 22.10 -18.21
CA ALA A 188 5.95 21.99 -17.53
C ALA A 188 5.83 20.67 -16.74
N GLN A 189 4.92 20.64 -15.76
CA GLN A 189 4.62 19.41 -15.04
C GLN A 189 3.64 18.55 -15.86
N THR A 190 3.94 17.25 -15.94
CA THR A 190 3.25 16.28 -16.80
C THR A 190 2.81 15.02 -16.03
N LEU A 191 2.90 15.04 -14.69
CA LEU A 191 2.41 13.97 -13.83
C LEU A 191 1.72 14.60 -12.62
N GLY A 192 0.41 14.39 -12.48
CA GLY A 192 -0.38 14.83 -11.34
C GLY A 192 -1.11 13.71 -10.64
N PHE A 193 -1.53 13.98 -9.41
CA PHE A 193 -2.28 13.09 -8.54
C PHE A 193 -3.56 13.82 -8.18
N VAL A 194 -4.70 13.36 -8.71
CA VAL A 194 -6.00 14.04 -8.66
C VAL A 194 -7.02 13.25 -7.86
N GLN A 195 -7.67 13.91 -6.91
CA GLN A 195 -8.90 13.43 -6.31
C GLN A 195 -10.07 14.05 -7.07
N LEU A 196 -10.88 13.20 -7.69
CA LEU A 196 -12.12 13.60 -8.36
C LEU A 196 -13.25 13.62 -7.35
N PHE A 197 -14.13 14.61 -7.46
CA PHE A 197 -15.33 14.72 -6.64
C PHE A 197 -16.55 14.86 -7.53
N ASP A 198 -17.57 14.05 -7.27
CA ASP A 198 -18.89 14.10 -7.89
C ASP A 198 -19.95 14.66 -6.92
N ALA A 199 -21.20 14.76 -7.38
CA ALA A 199 -22.32 15.25 -6.59
C ALA A 199 -22.66 14.41 -5.33
N GLY A 200 -22.15 13.17 -5.23
CA GLY A 200 -22.28 12.31 -4.04
C GLY A 200 -21.06 12.36 -3.11
N SER A 201 -19.98 13.01 -3.52
CA SER A 201 -18.70 13.02 -2.81
C SER A 201 -18.70 13.99 -1.62
N SER A 202 -17.89 13.68 -0.61
CA SER A 202 -17.83 14.51 0.61
C SER A 202 -17.19 15.87 0.35
N ARG A 203 -18.00 16.94 0.43
CA ARG A 203 -17.53 18.34 0.37
C ARG A 203 -16.65 18.75 1.56
N LEU A 204 -16.50 17.90 2.59
CA LEU A 204 -15.53 18.12 3.67
C LEU A 204 -14.09 17.75 3.24
N GLN A 205 -13.95 16.74 2.39
CA GLN A 205 -12.66 16.29 1.84
C GLN A 205 -12.15 17.24 0.73
N GLN A 206 -13.06 17.96 0.07
CA GLN A 206 -12.70 19.06 -0.82
C GLN A 206 -11.99 20.16 -0.03
N ARG A 207 -10.76 20.50 -0.43
CA ARG A 207 -10.00 21.62 0.10
C ARG A 207 -10.55 22.95 -0.40
N GLY A 208 -11.16 23.00 -1.58
CA GLY A 208 -11.72 24.23 -2.15
C GLY A 208 -10.68 25.35 -2.20
N GLY A 209 -9.46 25.02 -2.64
CA GLY A 209 -8.30 25.90 -2.63
C GLY A 209 -7.70 26.24 -1.25
N ARG A 210 -8.26 25.78 -0.12
CA ARG A 210 -7.74 26.07 1.23
C ARG A 210 -6.34 25.42 1.43
N PRO A 211 -5.28 26.21 1.66
CA PRO A 211 -3.92 25.66 1.85
C PRO A 211 -3.82 24.79 3.11
N TYR A 212 -2.94 23.80 3.06
CA TYR A 212 -2.30 23.22 4.24
C TYR A 212 -1.22 24.20 4.70
N GLU A 213 -1.31 24.70 5.93
CA GLU A 213 -0.33 25.65 6.49
C GLU A 213 0.14 25.22 7.87
N PHE A 214 1.45 25.29 8.10
CA PHE A 214 2.09 25.02 9.38
C PHE A 214 3.00 26.19 9.74
N VAL A 215 3.02 26.60 11.02
CA VAL A 215 3.87 27.67 11.53
C VAL A 215 4.59 27.20 12.78
N ARG A 216 5.93 27.31 12.80
CA ARG A 216 6.74 27.14 14.01
C ARG A 216 7.59 28.37 14.29
N LYS A 217 7.91 28.59 15.57
CA LYS A 217 9.04 29.45 15.93
C LYS A 217 10.35 28.78 15.55
N VAL A 218 11.35 29.60 15.23
CA VAL A 218 12.74 29.20 14.97
C VAL A 218 13.63 30.18 15.74
N ASP A 219 14.79 29.73 16.20
CA ASP A 219 15.78 30.64 16.79
C ASP A 219 16.31 31.60 15.71
N LYS A 220 16.38 32.88 16.02
CA LYS A 220 16.96 33.89 15.11
C LYS A 220 18.46 33.72 14.91
N ALA A 221 19.14 33.02 15.84
CA ALA A 221 20.54 32.65 15.72
C ALA A 221 20.78 31.45 14.77
N ASP A 222 19.73 30.67 14.44
CA ASP A 222 19.86 29.54 13.51
C ASP A 222 19.87 30.03 12.05
N THR A 223 21.08 30.18 11.50
CA THR A 223 21.29 30.54 10.10
C THR A 223 21.05 29.36 9.15
N ASN A 224 20.97 28.12 9.64
CA ASN A 224 20.76 26.95 8.78
C ASN A 224 19.35 26.93 8.18
N ILE A 225 18.36 27.57 8.81
CA ILE A 225 16.98 27.67 8.33
C ILE A 225 16.85 28.17 6.87
N LEU A 226 17.85 28.92 6.38
CA LEU A 226 17.94 29.41 5.00
C LEU A 226 18.40 28.34 4.00
N SER A 227 19.01 27.26 4.48
CA SER A 227 19.48 26.09 3.73
C SER A 227 18.58 24.86 3.88
N HIS A 228 17.71 24.81 4.90
CA HIS A 228 16.75 23.71 5.08
C HIS A 228 15.88 23.52 3.83
N SER A 229 15.78 22.27 3.39
CA SER A 229 14.76 21.83 2.44
C SER A 229 13.60 21.15 3.18
N TYR A 230 12.46 21.01 2.50
CA TYR A 230 11.26 20.41 3.06
C TYR A 230 10.63 19.46 2.05
N ARG A 231 9.82 18.51 2.54
CA ARG A 231 9.04 17.59 1.73
C ARG A 231 7.57 17.68 2.14
N LEU A 232 6.70 17.83 1.15
CA LEU A 232 5.28 17.58 1.30
C LEU A 232 5.07 16.09 1.01
N ARG A 233 4.80 15.31 2.04
CA ARG A 233 4.47 13.89 1.90
C ARG A 233 2.97 13.74 1.66
N LEU A 234 2.64 13.06 0.57
CA LEU A 234 1.29 12.68 0.21
C LEU A 234 1.19 11.15 0.31
N GLU A 235 0.43 10.67 1.28
CA GLU A 235 0.12 9.26 1.49
C GLU A 235 -1.36 9.02 1.17
N GLY A 236 -1.66 7.88 0.58
CA GLY A 236 -3.03 7.57 0.17
C GLY A 236 -3.16 6.30 -0.64
N ARG A 237 -4.21 6.23 -1.46
CA ARG A 237 -4.51 5.10 -2.35
C ARG A 237 -4.73 5.54 -3.78
N LEU A 238 -4.16 4.80 -4.73
CA LEU A 238 -4.53 4.93 -6.15
C LEU A 238 -5.92 4.33 -6.32
N VAL A 239 -6.89 5.13 -6.79
CA VAL A 239 -8.24 4.67 -7.10
C VAL A 239 -8.42 4.53 -8.62
N GLY A 240 -9.57 4.02 -9.04
CA GLY A 240 -9.91 3.94 -10.46
C GLY A 240 -10.58 5.23 -10.93
N PHE A 241 -10.26 5.65 -12.15
CA PHE A 241 -11.24 6.38 -12.96
C PHE A 241 -12.42 5.44 -13.29
N GLN A 242 -13.55 5.98 -13.79
CA GLN A 242 -14.78 5.20 -13.99
C GLN A 242 -14.63 4.03 -14.99
N ASP A 243 -13.58 4.02 -15.84
CA ASP A 243 -13.23 2.91 -16.73
C ASP A 243 -12.25 1.90 -16.11
N GLY A 244 -11.98 1.97 -14.80
CA GLY A 244 -11.15 1.03 -14.06
C GLY A 244 -9.63 1.23 -14.23
N ARG A 245 -9.19 2.26 -14.97
CA ARG A 245 -7.78 2.64 -15.09
C ARG A 245 -7.32 3.40 -13.85
N ALA A 246 -6.05 3.24 -13.47
CA ALA A 246 -5.42 4.08 -12.44
C ALA A 246 -4.96 5.44 -12.99
N SER A 247 -4.63 5.50 -14.29
CA SER A 247 -4.15 6.71 -14.95
C SER A 247 -4.75 6.92 -16.35
N HIS A 248 -5.08 8.19 -16.63
CA HIS A 248 -5.30 8.70 -17.99
C HIS A 248 -4.19 9.69 -18.35
N CYS A 249 -3.94 9.81 -19.65
CA CYS A 249 -2.93 10.71 -20.21
C CYS A 249 -3.52 11.47 -21.41
N TRP A 250 -2.97 12.65 -21.71
CA TRP A 250 -3.41 13.52 -22.79
C TRP A 250 -2.23 14.35 -23.33
N SER A 251 -2.23 14.65 -24.62
CA SER A 251 -1.40 15.69 -25.24
C SER A 251 -2.17 16.39 -26.36
N GLU A 252 -1.72 17.59 -26.74
CA GLU A 252 -2.30 18.36 -27.84
C GLU A 252 -1.90 17.82 -29.22
N SER A 253 -0.66 17.33 -29.35
CA SER A 253 -0.15 16.57 -30.50
C SER A 253 0.76 15.43 -30.05
N PRO A 254 1.14 14.48 -30.93
CA PRO A 254 2.12 13.43 -30.60
C PRO A 254 3.50 13.98 -30.19
N ASP A 255 3.86 15.18 -30.65
CA ASP A 255 5.15 15.84 -30.36
C ASP A 255 5.19 16.45 -28.94
N HIS A 256 4.03 16.67 -28.33
CA HIS A 256 3.91 17.16 -26.97
C HIS A 256 3.99 16.00 -25.97
N ARG A 257 4.92 16.06 -25.02
CA ARG A 257 5.04 15.04 -23.95
C ARG A 257 3.72 14.94 -23.18
N PRO A 258 3.07 13.76 -23.11
CA PRO A 258 1.76 13.66 -22.49
C PRO A 258 1.74 14.03 -21.00
N ILE A 259 0.70 14.75 -20.63
CA ILE A 259 0.30 15.00 -19.24
C ILE A 259 -0.50 13.79 -18.77
N CYS A 260 -0.06 13.11 -17.73
CA CYS A 260 -0.76 12.01 -17.10
C CYS A 260 -1.28 12.40 -15.70
N LEU A 261 -2.45 11.89 -15.33
CA LEU A 261 -3.03 12.02 -14.01
C LEU A 261 -3.33 10.64 -13.41
N TYR A 262 -2.89 10.41 -12.18
CA TYR A 262 -3.36 9.31 -11.34
C TYR A 262 -4.60 9.72 -10.55
N ALA A 263 -5.65 8.89 -10.56
CA ALA A 263 -6.77 9.08 -9.64
C ALA A 263 -6.37 8.60 -8.22
N VAL A 264 -6.63 9.42 -7.20
CA VAL A 264 -6.26 9.13 -5.80
C VAL A 264 -7.35 9.48 -4.79
N THR A 265 -7.31 8.82 -3.64
CA THR A 265 -7.71 9.39 -2.35
C THR A 265 -6.47 9.68 -1.54
N TYR A 266 -6.45 10.81 -0.82
CA TYR A 266 -5.41 11.11 0.16
C TYR A 266 -5.84 10.59 1.54
N ASP A 267 -4.96 9.81 2.18
CA ASP A 267 -5.18 9.26 3.53
C ASP A 267 -4.37 10.07 4.58
N ARG A 268 -3.24 10.68 4.16
CA ARG A 268 -2.48 11.68 4.95
C ARG A 268 -1.76 12.68 4.04
N VAL A 269 -1.76 13.94 4.46
CA VAL A 269 -0.87 15.00 3.96
C VAL A 269 0.03 15.45 5.11
N ALA A 270 1.34 15.56 4.90
CA ALA A 270 2.26 15.98 5.96
C ALA A 270 3.42 16.86 5.44
N PHE A 271 3.83 17.83 6.24
CA PHE A 271 5.14 18.47 6.09
C PHE A 271 6.20 17.66 6.82
N VAL A 272 7.29 17.38 6.12
CA VAL A 272 8.43 16.60 6.61
C VAL A 272 9.69 17.42 6.37
N ASP A 273 10.56 17.51 7.37
CA ASP A 273 11.86 18.16 7.23
C ASP A 273 12.75 17.40 6.22
N GLY A 274 13.43 18.14 5.36
CA GLY A 274 14.18 17.59 4.23
C GLY A 274 15.43 16.83 4.64
N GLU A 275 16.05 17.23 5.76
CA GLU A 275 17.35 16.75 6.22
C GLU A 275 17.21 15.71 7.33
N THR A 276 16.45 16.02 8.37
CA THR A 276 16.22 15.13 9.52
C THR A 276 15.14 14.06 9.26
N GLY A 277 14.18 14.34 8.38
CA GLY A 277 13.00 13.49 8.19
C GLY A 277 11.93 13.61 9.29
N GLU A 278 12.05 14.56 10.21
CA GLU A 278 11.01 14.89 11.21
C GLU A 278 9.67 15.23 10.53
N THR A 279 8.55 14.72 11.05
CA THR A 279 7.21 15.19 10.63
C THR A 279 6.87 16.46 11.40
N LEU A 280 6.82 17.59 10.69
CA LEU A 280 6.61 18.92 11.26
C LEU A 280 5.12 19.21 11.54
N GLY A 281 4.22 18.70 10.68
CA GLY A 281 2.78 18.80 10.86
C GLY A 281 2.04 17.91 9.87
N GLU A 282 0.88 17.39 10.24
CA GLU A 282 0.09 16.47 9.42
C GLU A 282 -1.42 16.75 9.46
N TRP A 283 -2.10 16.28 8.41
CA TRP A 283 -3.55 16.28 8.22
C TRP A 283 -3.98 14.90 7.73
N ARG A 284 -5.14 14.43 8.20
CA ARG A 284 -5.74 13.14 7.86
C ARG A 284 -7.24 13.33 7.64
N ASP A 285 -7.80 12.46 6.81
CA ASP A 285 -9.24 12.29 6.57
C ASP A 285 -9.80 11.12 7.41
#